data_AF-A0A7X3U6J9-F1
#
_entry.id   AF-A0A7X3U6J9-F1
#
_cell.length_a   1.000
_cell.length_b   1.000
_cell.length_c   1.000
_cell.angle_alpha   90.00
_cell.angle_beta   90.00
_cell.angle_gamma   90.00
#
_symmetry.space_group_name_H-M   'P 1'
#
loop_
_entity.id
_entity.type
_entity.pdbx_description
1 polymer ?
#
loop_
_entity_poly.entity_id
_entity_poly.type
_entity_poly.pdbx_seq_one_letter_code
_entity_poly.pdbx_strand_id
1 'polypeptide(L)' 'MLSPGQVAHFKTFGFLFIPQLFSADEVAHIRSTADSLWLKLRDGKPLDPEQGQAEGRFVERDAALTKKVTDDRIFEAA' A
#
# COMPACT_ATOMS: atom_id res chain seq x y z
N MET A 1 -2.67 -15.39 -5.92
CA MET A 1 -2.96 -15.88 -7.28
C MET A 1 -4.32 -15.42 -7.78
N LEU A 2 -4.31 -14.77 -8.93
CA LEU A 2 -5.47 -14.30 -9.67
C LEU A 2 -6.10 -15.45 -10.44
N SER A 3 -7.43 -15.45 -10.50
CA SER A 3 -8.16 -16.36 -11.39
C SER A 3 -7.99 -15.98 -12.86
N PRO A 4 -8.19 -16.91 -13.81
CA PRO A 4 -8.18 -16.60 -15.24
C PRO A 4 -9.14 -15.45 -15.62
N GLY A 5 -10.30 -15.37 -14.94
CA GLY A 5 -11.27 -14.30 -15.14
C GLY A 5 -10.74 -12.93 -14.68
N GLN A 6 -10.04 -12.87 -13.54
CA GLN A 6 -9.37 -11.64 -13.09
C GLN A 6 -8.24 -11.23 -14.04
N VAL A 7 -7.44 -12.18 -14.53
CA VAL A 7 -6.41 -11.89 -15.53
C VAL A 7 -7.03 -11.33 -16.82
N ALA A 8 -8.14 -11.90 -17.29
CA ALA A 8 -8.85 -11.41 -18.47
C ALA A 8 -9.45 -10.01 -18.24
N HIS A 9 -10.03 -9.76 -17.06
CA HIS A 9 -10.55 -8.45 -16.68
C HIS A 9 -9.44 -7.40 -16.67
N PHE A 10 -8.30 -7.68 -16.03
CA PHE A 10 -7.15 -6.77 -16.03
C PHE A 10 -6.65 -6.47 -17.44
N LYS A 11 -6.52 -7.49 -18.30
CA LYS A 11 -6.10 -7.30 -19.69
C LYS A 11 -7.07 -6.46 -20.52
N THR A 12 -8.35 -6.47 -20.17
CA THR A 12 -9.41 -5.73 -20.89
C THR A 12 -9.55 -4.30 -20.37
N PHE A 13 -9.51 -4.11 -19.04
CA PHE A 13 -9.87 -2.85 -18.39
C PHE A 13 -8.68 -2.11 -17.76
N GLY A 14 -7.53 -2.76 -17.59
CA GLY A 14 -6.31 -2.17 -17.04
C GLY A 14 -6.25 -2.08 -15.51
N PHE A 15 -7.23 -2.61 -14.78
CA PHE A 15 -7.24 -2.60 -13.31
C PHE A 15 -7.94 -3.83 -12.73
N LEU A 16 -7.71 -4.08 -11.44
CA LEU A 16 -8.45 -5.05 -10.64
C LEU A 16 -8.83 -4.44 -9.29
N PHE A 17 -10.01 -4.82 -8.81
CA PHE A 17 -10.43 -4.54 -7.45
C PHE A 17 -10.51 -5.86 -6.68
N ILE A 18 -9.70 -5.98 -5.62
CA ILE A 18 -9.65 -7.17 -4.77
C ILE A 18 -10.05 -6.75 -3.35
N PRO A 19 -11.34 -6.78 -3.01
CA PRO A 19 -11.80 -6.40 -1.69
C PRO A 19 -11.25 -7.36 -0.64
N GLN A 20 -10.95 -6.84 0.55
CA GLN A 20 -10.58 -7.65 1.71
C GLN A 20 -9.35 -8.57 1.49
N LEU A 21 -8.39 -8.13 0.66
CA LEU A 21 -7.14 -8.87 0.43
C LEU A 21 -6.29 -9.01 1.72
N PHE A 22 -6.40 -8.03 2.61
CA PHE A 22 -5.78 -7.99 3.93
C PHE A 22 -6.84 -8.02 5.02
N SER A 23 -6.50 -8.59 6.18
CA SER A 23 -7.38 -8.56 7.36
C SER A 23 -7.50 -7.15 7.93
N ALA A 24 -8.51 -6.92 8.79
CA ALA A 24 -8.68 -5.65 9.48
C ALA A 24 -7.43 -5.26 10.31
N ASP A 25 -6.80 -6.24 10.97
CA ASP A 25 -5.59 -6.02 11.78
C ASP A 25 -4.39 -5.66 10.91
N GLU A 26 -4.25 -6.32 9.76
CA GLU A 26 -3.19 -6.00 8.80
C GLU A 26 -3.34 -4.57 8.26
N VAL A 27 -4.57 -4.18 7.90
CA VAL A 27 -4.86 -2.82 7.44
C VAL A 27 -4.61 -1.80 8.56
N ALA A 28 -4.99 -2.10 9.81
CA ALA A 28 -4.72 -1.23 10.95
C ALA A 28 -3.21 -1.03 11.16
N HIS A 29 -2.41 -2.10 11.03
CA HIS A 29 -0.96 -2.03 11.15
C HIS A 29 -0.31 -1.24 10.01
N ILE A 30 -0.77 -1.44 8.76
CA ILE A 30 -0.30 -0.65 7.61
C ILE A 30 -0.57 0.83 7.83
N ARG A 31 -1.79 1.18 8.28
CA ARG A 31 -2.20 2.56 8.55
C ARG A 31 -1.35 3.22 9.64
N SER A 32 -1.21 2.58 10.80
CA SER A 32 -0.45 3.15 11.91
C SER A 32 1.03 3.35 11.56
N THR A 33 1.61 2.41 10.81
CA THR A 33 3.00 2.51 10.33
C THR A 33 3.15 3.65 9.33
N ALA A 34 2.23 3.77 8.37
CA ALA A 34 2.24 4.82 7.37
C ALA A 34 2.05 6.22 8.00
N ASP A 35 1.07 6.37 8.91
CA ASP A 35 0.81 7.63 9.62
C ASP A 35 2.03 8.08 10.43
N SER A 36 2.69 7.14 11.13
CA SER A 36 3.92 7.41 11.88
C SER A 36 5.06 7.84 10.98
N LEU A 37 5.23 7.19 9.82
CA LEU A 37 6.27 7.53 8.85
C LEU A 37 6.04 8.92 8.25
N TRP A 38 4.82 9.23 7.83
CA TRP A 38 4.49 10.55 7.30
C TRP A 38 4.67 11.65 8.35
N LEU A 39 4.26 11.40 9.60
CA LEU A 39 4.48 12.35 10.70
C LEU A 39 5.97 12.59 10.93
N LYS A 40 6.79 11.53 10.90
CA LYS A 40 8.26 11.64 11.01
C LYS A 40 8.86 12.44 9.86
N LEU A 41 8.41 12.22 8.61
CA LEU A 41 8.87 12.95 7.43
C LEU A 41 8.48 14.44 7.46
N ARG A 42 7.49 14.82 8.26
CA ARG A 42 7.12 16.21 8.54
C ARG A 42 7.77 16.77 9.81
N ASP A 43 8.73 16.08 10.41
CA ASP A 43 9.32 16.43 11.70
C ASP A 43 8.28 16.66 12.80
N GLY A 44 7.20 15.86 12.81
CA GLY A 44 6.10 15.97 13.77
C GLY A 44 5.07 17.07 13.44
N LYS A 45 5.25 17.83 12.36
CA LYS A 45 4.33 18.90 11.98
C LYS A 45 3.03 18.35 11.36
N PRO A 46 1.92 19.09 11.48
CA PRO A 46 0.68 18.77 10.77
C PRO A 46 0.89 18.80 9.25
N LEU A 47 0.03 18.09 8.52
CA LEU A 47 0.00 18.14 7.06
C LEU A 47 -0.46 19.52 6.60
N ASP A 48 0.32 20.16 5.74
CA ASP A 48 -0.11 21.37 5.03
C ASP A 48 -1.12 20.97 3.93
N PRO A 49 -2.37 21.44 3.97
CA PRO A 49 -3.39 21.06 3.01
C PRO A 49 -3.15 21.63 1.60
N GLU A 50 -2.35 22.69 1.45
CA GLU A 50 -2.04 23.29 0.14
C GLU A 50 -0.86 22.59 -0.53
N GLN A 51 0.13 22.15 0.24
CA GLN A 51 1.32 21.47 -0.28
C GLN A 51 1.14 19.94 -0.37
N GLY A 52 0.30 19.37 0.49
CA GLY A 52 0.15 17.94 0.62
C GLY A 52 1.45 17.26 1.08
N GLN A 53 1.57 15.96 0.80
CA GLN A 53 2.79 15.20 1.04
C GLN A 53 2.92 14.06 0.04
N ALA A 54 4.12 13.91 -0.52
CA ALA A 54 4.52 12.78 -1.33
C ALA A 54 5.94 12.38 -0.96
N GLU A 55 6.20 11.07 -0.88
CA GLU A 55 7.52 10.51 -0.63
C GLU A 55 7.77 9.39 -1.62
N GLY A 56 8.77 9.57 -2.48
CA GLY A 56 9.06 8.62 -3.56
C GLY A 56 9.58 7.26 -3.07
N ARG A 57 10.21 7.21 -1.89
CA ARG A 57 10.77 5.98 -1.29
C ARG A 57 10.03 5.58 -0.01
N PHE A 58 8.70 5.70 -0.04
CA PHE A 58 7.89 5.59 1.18
C PHE A 58 7.98 4.20 1.80
N VAL A 59 7.75 3.15 1.00
CA VAL A 59 7.72 1.77 1.49
C VAL A 59 9.10 1.27 1.90
N GLU A 60 10.17 1.80 1.32
CA GLU A 60 11.57 1.45 1.61
C GLU A 60 12.09 2.05 2.92
N ARG A 61 11.39 3.03 3.49
CA ARG A 61 11.78 3.67 4.76
C ARG A 61 11.35 2.90 6.00
N ASP A 62 10.51 1.89 5.84
CA ASP A 62 10.05 1.03 6.93
C ASP A 62 10.08 -0.45 6.50
N ALA A 63 10.66 -1.30 7.34
CA ALA A 63 10.84 -2.71 7.03
C ALA A 63 9.51 -3.48 6.93
N ALA A 64 8.50 -3.12 7.72
CA ALA A 64 7.19 -3.76 7.67
C ALA A 64 6.46 -3.37 6.38
N LEU A 65 6.53 -2.11 5.96
CA LEU A 65 5.99 -1.66 4.67
C LEU A 65 6.72 -2.29 3.49
N THR A 66 8.06 -2.36 3.53
CA THR A 66 8.85 -3.05 2.49
C THR A 66 8.40 -4.49 2.33
N LYS A 67 8.20 -5.21 3.44
CA LYS A 67 7.74 -6.61 3.42
C LYS A 67 6.36 -6.79 2.79
N LYS A 68 5.49 -5.77 2.82
CA LYS A 68 4.16 -5.84 2.19
C LYS A 68 4.23 -5.81 0.66
N VAL A 69 5.24 -5.17 0.08
CA VAL A 69 5.43 -5.16 -1.39
C VAL A 69 5.82 -6.55 -1.90
N THR A 70 6.55 -7.31 -1.09
CA THR A 70 6.97 -8.69 -1.40
C THR A 70 6.00 -9.76 -0.88
N ASP A 71 4.80 -9.38 -0.43
CA ASP A 71 3.80 -10.34 0.02
C ASP A 71 3.28 -11.12 -1.20
N ASP A 72 3.16 -12.44 -1.10
CA ASP A 72 2.73 -13.31 -2.22
C ASP A 72 1.33 -12.92 -2.76
N ARG A 73 0.50 -12.29 -1.93
CA ARG A 73 -0.80 -11.75 -2.36
C ARG A 73 -0.68 -10.56 -3.31
N ILE A 74 0.48 -9.92 -3.36
CA ILE A 74 0.81 -8.77 -4.20
C ILE A 74 1.80 -9.17 -5.31
N PHE A 75 2.98 -9.67 -4.94
CA PHE A 75 4.09 -9.91 -5.89
C PHE A 75 3.83 -11.12 -6.79
N GLU A 76 3.41 -12.24 -6.20
CA GLU A 76 3.06 -13.49 -6.89
C GLU A 76 1.55 -13.57 -7.18
N ALA A 77 0.89 -12.42 -7.31
CA ALA A 77 -0.54 -12.38 -7.55
C ALA A 77 -0.89 -12.93 -8.93
N ALA A 78 -0.07 -12.68 -9.95
CA ALA A 78 -0.35 -12.99 -11.35
C ALA A 78 -0.01 -14.44 -11.74
#